data_AF-A0A3D4T5W8-F1
#
_entry.id   AF-A0A3D4T5W8-F1
#
_cell.length_a   1.000
_cell.length_b   1.000
_cell.length_c   1.000
_cell.angle_alpha   90.00
_cell.angle_beta   90.00
_cell.angle_gamma   90.00
#
_symmetry.space_group_name_H-M   'P 1'
#
loop_
_entity.id
_entity.type
_entity.pdbx_description
1 polymer ?
#
loop_
_entity_poly.entity_id
_entity_poly.type
_entity_poly.pdbx_seq_one_letter_code
_entity_poly.pdbx_strand_id
1 'polypeptide(L)'
;MISSSVLFQSKYTVGKIGTATPANPTRPGCTFMGWKCSADDMVYQPGANINWEFLEDVTFTAQWEYNSINLRYNENHDNLAENMFDPIIEETFTHDSTATITSTNEAGETVTTSKACNFTLEKLDDGTLKANGTLAGNCTVGFVPMKFEAGKTYHFSNFVTGGSMTNGCLVMELAKADTNNISPRTFFNIEAHSTETGLTVEKPDITITQEMADQIAGVRFWIWHGYNEYMTFNNYTFKPRIELKSDSTTVAKADTEYNNIFADYIQYNTLIKELPTPTRTGYTFDGWFTKAEGGTKVNVGDRMIFDEWNLNNTNQTLYAHWTINKYKLMYENEFKFDSWAQGILDANAGIAGGTANFDFKENTYTITSDGTFSQPRFNGNQGGVDYLGQRTDSTTQLIPGHTYRFTYDVIGTAATTAHVSLFMLPSTSSTDYNTELNASIGIEANTKKTGSYEFTVVQGYTYPTFRLGIFGTSNVPKGVSLTYSNICLRDITDPLKYNEKDGEKLSLDKYFDTVTYNTTQDQLAKMSRQGYTFNGWFESENTKDGNGYGTEFKTTTKMPAKDVPLYAQWSLNNHTITVNLNADDQDKASIASFDYQKASLGDEAVITLT
;
A
#
# COMPACT_ATOMS: atom_id res chain seq x y z
N MET A 1 -25.66 -29.50 -22.02
CA MET A 1 -25.51 -30.33 -23.23
C MET A 1 -26.03 -31.73 -22.94
N ILE A 2 -26.91 -32.22 -23.80
CA ILE A 2 -27.63 -33.49 -23.66
C ILE A 2 -26.71 -34.58 -24.19
N SER A 3 -26.19 -35.43 -23.31
CA SER A 3 -25.46 -36.64 -23.70
C SER A 3 -26.47 -37.78 -23.78
N SER A 4 -26.89 -38.13 -24.99
CA SER A 4 -27.69 -39.31 -25.26
C SER A 4 -26.86 -40.58 -25.07
N SER A 5 -27.34 -41.52 -24.25
CA SER A 5 -27.68 -42.89 -24.70
C SER A 5 -27.71 -43.89 -23.53
N VAL A 6 -28.91 -44.38 -23.20
CA VAL A 6 -29.14 -45.83 -23.01
C VAL A 6 -30.48 -46.16 -23.67
N LEU A 7 -30.41 -46.72 -24.88
CA LEU A 7 -31.56 -47.30 -25.57
C LEU A 7 -31.83 -48.68 -24.96
N PHE A 8 -32.79 -48.78 -24.03
CA PHE A 8 -33.42 -50.06 -23.74
C PHE A 8 -34.48 -50.33 -24.82
N GLN A 9 -34.09 -50.99 -25.91
CA GLN A 9 -35.06 -51.60 -26.82
C GLN A 9 -35.51 -52.94 -26.24
N SER A 10 -36.66 -52.95 -25.57
CA SER A 10 -37.37 -54.20 -25.33
C SER A 10 -38.62 -54.22 -26.21
N LYS A 11 -38.58 -55.02 -27.28
CA LYS A 11 -39.76 -55.35 -28.08
C LYS A 11 -40.70 -56.19 -27.20
N TYR A 12 -41.82 -55.63 -26.75
CA TYR A 12 -42.89 -56.41 -26.15
C TYR A 12 -44.20 -56.22 -26.91
N THR A 13 -44.88 -57.35 -27.12
CA THR A 13 -46.20 -57.46 -27.71
C THR A 13 -47.26 -56.95 -26.74
N VAL A 14 -48.20 -56.16 -27.24
CA VAL A 14 -49.35 -55.60 -26.50
C VAL A 14 -50.03 -56.67 -25.63
N GLY A 15 -50.17 -56.40 -24.32
CA GLY A 15 -50.96 -57.21 -23.38
C GLY A 15 -50.20 -57.96 -22.26
N LYS A 16 -48.97 -57.57 -21.92
CA LYS A 16 -48.25 -58.13 -20.76
C LYS A 16 -47.51 -57.05 -19.97
N ILE A 17 -47.85 -56.91 -18.68
CA ILE A 17 -47.14 -56.02 -17.74
C ILE A 17 -45.68 -56.51 -17.64
N GLY A 18 -44.75 -55.70 -18.12
CA GLY A 18 -43.32 -55.89 -17.88
C GLY A 18 -42.91 -55.20 -16.59
N THR A 19 -41.91 -55.75 -15.89
CA THR A 19 -41.21 -55.08 -14.79
C THR A 19 -39.76 -54.88 -15.21
N ALA A 20 -39.28 -53.63 -15.11
CA ALA A 20 -37.88 -53.30 -15.29
C ALA A 20 -37.47 -52.32 -14.19
N THR A 21 -36.30 -52.55 -13.61
CA THR A 21 -35.69 -51.61 -12.67
C THR A 21 -34.66 -50.78 -13.45
N PRO A 22 -34.88 -49.48 -13.65
CA PRO A 22 -33.93 -48.64 -14.35
C PRO A 22 -32.57 -48.62 -13.62
N ALA A 23 -31.48 -48.65 -14.38
CA ALA A 23 -30.13 -48.57 -13.82
C ALA A 23 -29.92 -47.28 -13.00
N ASN A 24 -28.96 -47.29 -12.08
CA ASN A 24 -28.54 -46.11 -11.31
C ASN A 24 -27.21 -45.58 -11.88
N PRO A 25 -27.24 -44.77 -12.96
CA PRO A 25 -26.03 -44.26 -13.58
C PRO A 25 -25.34 -43.22 -12.67
N THR A 26 -24.04 -43.03 -12.87
CA THR A 26 -23.28 -41.95 -12.26
C THR A 26 -22.76 -40.99 -13.33
N ARG A 27 -22.68 -39.70 -12.99
CA ARG A 27 -22.10 -38.66 -13.85
C ARG A 27 -21.28 -37.70 -12.97
N PRO A 28 -19.98 -37.50 -13.24
CA PRO A 28 -19.14 -36.64 -12.41
C PRO A 28 -19.73 -35.24 -12.22
N GLY A 29 -19.69 -34.74 -10.98
CA GLY A 29 -20.26 -33.43 -10.61
C GLY A 29 -21.78 -33.32 -10.73
N CYS A 30 -22.52 -34.41 -10.92
CA CYS A 30 -23.97 -34.39 -11.01
C CYS A 30 -24.64 -35.45 -10.11
N THR A 31 -25.80 -35.12 -9.56
CA THR A 31 -26.70 -36.04 -8.86
C THR A 31 -27.74 -36.56 -9.85
N PHE A 32 -27.98 -37.86 -9.82
CA PHE A 32 -28.98 -38.50 -10.66
C PHE A 32 -30.38 -38.30 -10.05
N MET A 33 -31.26 -37.58 -10.76
CA MET A 33 -32.58 -37.19 -10.27
C MET A 33 -33.69 -38.18 -10.63
N GLY A 34 -33.37 -39.20 -11.43
CA GLY A 34 -34.30 -40.19 -11.93
C GLY A 34 -34.48 -40.15 -13.44
N TRP A 35 -35.43 -40.94 -13.92
CA TRP A 35 -35.68 -41.16 -15.34
C TRP A 35 -36.95 -40.44 -15.78
N LYS A 36 -36.83 -39.44 -16.66
CA LYS A 36 -38.00 -38.77 -17.27
C LYS A 36 -38.58 -39.66 -18.36
N CYS A 37 -39.84 -40.02 -18.23
CA CYS A 37 -40.58 -40.85 -19.19
C CYS A 37 -41.22 -39.98 -20.27
N SER A 38 -41.07 -40.36 -21.54
CA SER A 38 -41.65 -39.60 -22.65
C SER A 38 -43.18 -39.74 -22.79
N ALA A 39 -43.79 -40.75 -22.16
CA ALA A 39 -45.21 -41.05 -22.30
C ALA A 39 -46.11 -40.27 -21.34
N ASP A 40 -45.64 -40.02 -20.11
CA ASP A 40 -46.39 -39.32 -19.05
C ASP A 40 -45.68 -38.05 -18.55
N ASP A 41 -44.49 -37.76 -19.09
CA ASP A 41 -43.62 -36.65 -18.69
C ASP A 41 -43.16 -36.67 -17.22
N MET A 42 -43.40 -37.77 -16.49
CA MET A 42 -43.02 -37.96 -15.08
C MET A 42 -41.56 -38.39 -14.92
N VAL A 43 -40.96 -38.04 -13.77
CA VAL A 43 -39.60 -38.46 -13.39
C VAL A 43 -39.67 -39.59 -12.36
N TYR A 44 -39.18 -40.77 -12.74
CA TYR A 44 -39.17 -41.96 -11.91
C TYR A 44 -37.84 -42.12 -11.16
N GLN A 45 -37.92 -42.32 -9.84
CA GLN A 45 -36.74 -42.43 -8.99
C GLN A 45 -35.92 -43.72 -9.26
N PRO A 46 -34.61 -43.72 -8.97
CA PRO A 46 -33.78 -44.93 -9.09
C PRO A 46 -34.38 -46.09 -8.28
N GLY A 47 -34.46 -47.28 -8.88
CA GLY A 47 -35.02 -48.46 -8.21
C GLY A 47 -36.56 -48.51 -8.18
N ALA A 48 -37.27 -47.51 -8.71
CA ALA A 48 -38.72 -47.56 -8.82
C ALA A 48 -39.16 -48.75 -9.69
N ASN A 49 -40.10 -49.55 -9.17
CA ASN A 49 -40.79 -50.54 -9.97
C ASN A 49 -41.88 -49.83 -10.77
N ILE A 50 -41.77 -49.90 -12.08
CA ILE A 50 -42.67 -49.21 -12.96
C ILE A 50 -43.44 -50.23 -13.78
N ASN A 51 -44.75 -50.27 -13.58
CA ASN A 51 -45.67 -51.20 -14.23
C ASN A 51 -46.40 -50.48 -15.35
N TRP A 52 -46.29 -50.97 -16.58
CA TRP A 52 -46.81 -50.26 -17.76
C TRP A 52 -47.61 -51.15 -18.70
N GLU A 53 -48.58 -50.52 -19.38
CA GLU A 53 -49.08 -50.92 -20.69
C GLU A 53 -48.93 -49.71 -21.63
N PHE A 54 -47.78 -49.59 -22.30
CA PHE A 54 -47.58 -48.56 -23.32
C PHE A 54 -47.99 -49.10 -24.68
N LEU A 55 -48.79 -48.33 -25.42
CA LEU A 55 -49.26 -48.67 -26.78
C LEU A 55 -48.29 -48.19 -27.88
N GLU A 56 -47.20 -47.53 -27.50
CA GLU A 56 -46.17 -46.94 -28.35
C GLU A 56 -44.78 -47.03 -27.71
N ASP A 57 -43.74 -46.70 -28.49
CA ASP A 57 -42.36 -46.68 -28.02
C ASP A 57 -42.16 -45.58 -26.97
N VAL A 58 -41.62 -45.94 -25.79
CA VAL A 58 -41.35 -45.01 -24.68
C VAL A 58 -39.86 -44.85 -24.46
N THR A 59 -39.42 -43.60 -24.28
CA THR A 59 -38.03 -43.24 -23.99
C THR A 59 -37.90 -42.76 -22.55
N PHE A 60 -36.91 -43.30 -21.83
CA PHE A 60 -36.50 -42.83 -20.52
C PHE A 60 -35.22 -42.01 -20.63
N THR A 61 -35.30 -40.73 -20.27
CA THR A 61 -34.16 -39.81 -20.31
C THR A 61 -33.66 -39.53 -18.91
N ALA A 62 -32.40 -39.87 -18.64
CA ALA A 62 -31.76 -39.59 -17.36
C ALA A 62 -31.78 -38.08 -17.05
N GLN A 63 -32.34 -37.72 -15.89
CA GLN A 63 -32.33 -36.35 -15.38
C GLN A 63 -31.18 -36.18 -14.40
N TRP A 64 -30.50 -35.04 -14.50
CA TRP A 64 -29.30 -34.74 -13.73
C TRP A 64 -29.39 -33.35 -13.15
N GLU A 65 -29.00 -33.22 -11.89
CA GLU A 65 -28.77 -31.94 -11.22
C GLU A 65 -27.28 -31.77 -10.97
N TYR A 66 -26.74 -30.56 -11.17
CA TYR A 66 -25.34 -30.29 -10.88
C TYR A 66 -25.13 -30.19 -9.38
N ASN A 67 -24.12 -30.89 -8.87
CA ASN A 67 -23.75 -30.85 -7.47
C ASN A 67 -23.20 -29.46 -7.11
N SER A 68 -23.47 -29.01 -5.90
CA SER A 68 -22.75 -27.87 -5.33
C SER A 68 -21.33 -28.27 -4.95
N ILE A 69 -20.40 -27.37 -5.23
CA ILE A 69 -19.02 -27.46 -4.78
C ILE A 69 -18.68 -26.27 -3.91
N ASN A 70 -17.93 -26.53 -2.85
CA ASN A 70 -17.29 -25.57 -2.00
C ASN A 70 -15.97 -25.15 -2.70
N LEU A 71 -16.01 -24.01 -3.36
CA LEU A 71 -14.85 -23.38 -3.98
C LEU A 71 -14.08 -22.59 -2.92
N ARG A 72 -12.92 -23.12 -2.57
CA ARG A 72 -11.98 -22.59 -1.60
C ARG A 72 -10.99 -21.65 -2.29
N TYR A 73 -10.70 -20.53 -1.67
CA TYR A 73 -9.72 -19.56 -2.13
C TYR A 73 -8.56 -19.55 -1.15
N ASN A 74 -7.44 -20.10 -1.58
CA ASN A 74 -6.19 -20.22 -0.84
C ASN A 74 -5.22 -19.11 -1.24
N GLU A 75 -4.91 -18.21 -0.33
CA GLU A 75 -4.01 -17.09 -0.62
C GLU A 75 -2.56 -17.53 -0.93
N ASN A 76 -2.22 -18.81 -0.74
CA ASN A 76 -0.92 -19.41 -1.06
C ASN A 76 0.23 -18.82 -0.22
N HIS A 77 -0.09 -18.44 1.01
CA HIS A 77 0.80 -18.02 2.08
C HIS A 77 0.05 -18.14 3.43
N ASP A 78 0.78 -18.43 4.52
CA ASP A 78 0.34 -18.54 5.94
C ASP A 78 -0.18 -19.85 6.51
N ASN A 79 0.25 -20.11 7.74
CA ASN A 79 -0.28 -21.18 8.58
C ASN A 79 -1.71 -20.83 9.00
N LEU A 80 -2.56 -21.85 8.98
CA LEU A 80 -4.00 -21.89 9.19
C LEU A 80 -4.60 -20.82 10.12
N ALA A 81 -5.63 -20.14 9.61
CA ALA A 81 -6.87 -19.92 10.34
C ALA A 81 -8.01 -20.58 9.54
N GLU A 82 -8.75 -21.53 10.16
CA GLU A 82 -9.96 -22.10 9.55
C GLU A 82 -11.02 -21.00 9.42
N ASN A 83 -11.07 -20.32 8.26
CA ASN A 83 -12.02 -19.25 7.99
C ASN A 83 -13.17 -19.71 7.09
N MET A 84 -13.68 -20.92 7.32
CA MET A 84 -14.97 -21.27 6.76
C MET A 84 -16.06 -20.53 7.54
N PHE A 85 -16.52 -19.39 7.03
CA PHE A 85 -17.85 -18.93 7.38
C PHE A 85 -18.87 -19.81 6.64
N ASP A 86 -19.21 -20.95 7.24
CA ASP A 86 -20.31 -21.78 6.78
C ASP A 86 -21.42 -21.74 7.83
N PRO A 87 -22.49 -20.95 7.62
CA PRO A 87 -23.59 -20.93 8.56
C PRO A 87 -24.21 -22.32 8.63
N ILE A 88 -24.14 -22.94 9.82
CA ILE A 88 -24.76 -24.23 10.12
C ILE A 88 -26.26 -23.96 10.28
N ILE A 89 -26.97 -23.93 9.15
CA ILE A 89 -28.43 -23.97 9.09
C ILE A 89 -28.77 -25.32 8.46
N GLU A 90 -28.91 -26.36 9.30
CA GLU A 90 -29.17 -27.73 8.85
C GLU A 90 -30.65 -27.95 8.46
N GLU A 91 -31.55 -27.13 9.00
CA GLU A 91 -32.98 -27.16 8.72
C GLU A 91 -33.51 -25.75 8.49
N THR A 92 -34.58 -25.61 7.69
CA THR A 92 -35.24 -24.31 7.46
C THR A 92 -35.69 -23.72 8.79
N PHE A 93 -35.11 -22.58 9.18
CA PHE A 93 -35.52 -21.85 10.36
C PHE A 93 -36.87 -21.19 10.09
N THR A 94 -37.83 -21.37 11.01
CA THR A 94 -39.14 -20.72 10.95
C THR A 94 -39.39 -19.97 12.25
N HIS A 95 -39.95 -18.77 12.17
CA HIS A 95 -40.28 -17.96 13.33
C HIS A 95 -41.62 -17.23 13.16
N ASP A 96 -42.54 -17.50 14.09
CA ASP A 96 -43.82 -16.82 14.18
C ASP A 96 -43.76 -15.66 15.16
N SER A 97 -44.30 -14.51 14.75
CA SER A 97 -44.36 -13.28 15.53
C SER A 97 -45.68 -12.56 15.28
N THR A 98 -45.96 -11.49 16.03
CA THR A 98 -47.17 -10.67 15.83
C THR A 98 -46.80 -9.19 15.87
N ALA A 99 -47.17 -8.47 14.82
CA ALA A 99 -46.98 -7.03 14.71
C ALA A 99 -48.20 -6.29 15.25
N THR A 100 -47.96 -5.18 15.96
CA THR A 100 -48.99 -4.23 16.34
C THR A 100 -48.98 -3.08 15.36
N ILE A 101 -50.03 -2.94 14.55
CA ILE A 101 -50.17 -1.91 13.53
C ILE A 101 -51.11 -0.84 14.07
N THR A 102 -50.58 0.37 14.24
CA THR A 102 -51.37 1.53 14.65
C THR A 102 -51.62 2.40 13.42
N SER A 103 -52.89 2.65 13.10
CA SER A 103 -53.33 3.47 11.97
C SER A 103 -54.34 4.52 12.43
N THR A 104 -54.56 5.56 11.64
CA THR A 104 -55.63 6.52 11.89
C THR A 104 -56.77 6.25 10.92
N ASN A 105 -57.98 6.01 11.41
CA ASN A 105 -59.14 5.79 10.54
C ASN A 105 -59.60 7.11 9.88
N GLU A 106 -60.55 7.02 8.95
CA GLU A 106 -61.11 8.19 8.25
C GLU A 106 -61.78 9.22 9.19
N ALA A 107 -62.09 8.82 10.43
CA ALA A 107 -62.64 9.69 11.47
C ALA A 107 -61.58 10.36 12.36
N GLY A 108 -60.28 10.11 12.12
CA GLY A 108 -59.19 10.68 12.91
C GLY A 108 -58.85 9.90 14.20
N GLU A 109 -59.42 8.71 14.39
CA GLU A 109 -59.18 7.88 15.58
C GLU A 109 -58.00 6.93 15.37
N THR A 110 -57.20 6.76 16.42
CA THR A 110 -56.13 5.76 16.46
C THR A 110 -56.71 4.34 16.58
N VAL A 111 -56.54 3.54 15.54
CA VAL A 111 -56.94 2.13 15.48
C VAL A 111 -55.69 1.25 15.53
N THR A 112 -55.65 0.35 16.52
CA THR A 112 -54.59 -0.64 16.68
C THR A 112 -55.09 -2.01 16.25
N THR A 113 -54.39 -2.65 15.31
CA THR A 113 -54.68 -4.01 14.82
C THR A 113 -53.46 -4.92 15.01
N SER A 114 -53.68 -6.22 15.11
CA SER A 114 -52.61 -7.21 15.15
C SER A 114 -52.46 -7.91 13.79
N LYS A 115 -51.22 -8.12 13.36
CA LYS A 115 -50.89 -8.90 12.16
C LYS A 115 -49.99 -10.07 12.52
N ALA A 116 -50.45 -11.29 12.25
CA ALA A 116 -49.60 -12.48 12.33
C ALA A 116 -48.48 -12.40 11.29
N CYS A 117 -47.27 -12.72 11.72
CA CYS A 117 -46.06 -12.66 10.92
C CYS A 117 -45.37 -14.03 10.96
N ASN A 118 -45.06 -14.60 9.80
CA ASN A 118 -44.32 -15.85 9.68
C ASN A 118 -43.06 -15.60 8.85
N PHE A 119 -41.91 -15.87 9.44
CA PHE A 119 -40.60 -15.71 8.82
C PHE A 119 -39.96 -17.07 8.59
N THR A 120 -39.30 -17.24 7.44
CA THR A 120 -38.50 -18.41 7.11
C THR A 120 -37.12 -18.01 6.62
N LEU A 121 -36.10 -18.78 7.02
CA LEU A 121 -34.74 -18.69 6.51
C LEU A 121 -34.27 -20.09 6.15
N GLU A 122 -34.03 -20.31 4.86
CA GLU A 122 -33.50 -21.58 4.34
C GLU A 122 -32.09 -21.37 3.77
N LYS A 123 -31.24 -22.38 3.93
CA LYS A 123 -29.94 -22.44 3.26
C LYS A 123 -30.12 -23.28 2.00
N LEU A 124 -29.79 -22.69 0.84
CA LEU A 124 -29.80 -23.38 -0.44
C LEU A 124 -28.50 -24.19 -0.61
N ASP A 125 -28.52 -25.16 -1.53
CA ASP A 125 -27.36 -26.03 -1.80
C ASP A 125 -26.11 -25.25 -2.24
N ASP A 126 -26.28 -24.05 -2.80
CA ASP A 126 -25.21 -23.13 -3.20
C ASP A 126 -24.80 -22.17 -2.08
N GLY A 127 -25.11 -22.50 -0.82
CA GLY A 127 -24.74 -21.74 0.39
C GLY A 127 -25.48 -20.41 0.55
N THR A 128 -26.33 -20.05 -0.40
CA THR A 128 -27.16 -18.85 -0.32
C THR A 128 -28.20 -18.99 0.79
N LEU A 129 -28.32 -17.96 1.62
CA LEU A 129 -29.38 -17.87 2.60
C LEU A 129 -30.58 -17.15 1.97
N LYS A 130 -31.76 -17.79 2.01
CA LYS A 130 -33.01 -17.25 1.48
C LYS A 130 -33.99 -16.96 2.61
N ALA A 131 -34.25 -15.68 2.81
CA ALA A 131 -35.23 -15.16 3.75
C ALA A 131 -36.56 -14.87 3.05
N ASN A 132 -37.67 -15.30 3.65
CA ASN A 132 -39.01 -15.09 3.10
C ASN A 132 -40.06 -14.87 4.19
N GLY A 133 -41.13 -14.16 3.85
CA GLY A 133 -42.28 -13.93 4.74
C GLY A 133 -42.23 -12.58 5.46
N THR A 134 -42.75 -12.52 6.67
CA THR A 134 -42.81 -11.28 7.47
C THR A 134 -42.37 -11.53 8.90
N LEU A 135 -41.70 -10.56 9.51
CA LEU A 135 -41.18 -10.66 10.87
C LEU A 135 -41.49 -9.41 11.67
N ALA A 136 -42.04 -9.57 12.88
CA ALA A 136 -42.23 -8.51 13.85
C ALA A 136 -41.26 -8.73 15.02
N GLY A 137 -40.55 -7.67 15.43
CA GLY A 137 -39.57 -7.81 16.51
C GLY A 137 -38.19 -8.25 16.03
N ASN A 138 -37.24 -8.30 16.97
CA ASN A 138 -35.89 -8.78 16.70
C ASN A 138 -35.87 -10.31 16.79
N CYS A 139 -35.10 -10.97 15.92
CA CYS A 139 -34.98 -12.42 15.91
C CYS A 139 -33.54 -12.85 15.67
N THR A 140 -32.97 -13.64 16.57
CA THR A 140 -31.68 -14.32 16.33
C THR A 140 -31.95 -15.56 15.48
N VAL A 141 -31.33 -15.63 14.31
CA VAL A 141 -31.58 -16.67 13.31
C VAL A 141 -30.45 -17.70 13.23
N GLY A 142 -29.29 -17.41 13.83
CA GLY A 142 -28.18 -18.37 13.86
C GLY A 142 -26.97 -17.89 14.64
N PHE A 143 -26.07 -18.83 14.91
CA PHE A 143 -24.76 -18.59 15.51
C PHE A 143 -23.74 -19.54 14.87
N VAL A 144 -22.61 -18.98 14.45
CA VAL A 144 -21.51 -19.74 13.83
C VAL A 144 -20.31 -19.66 14.76
N PRO A 145 -19.94 -20.77 15.42
CA PRO A 145 -18.72 -20.81 16.22
C PRO A 145 -17.51 -20.52 15.33
N MET A 146 -16.71 -19.53 15.72
CA MET A 146 -15.51 -19.11 14.98
C MET A 146 -14.52 -18.46 15.93
N LYS A 147 -13.24 -18.83 15.82
CA LYS A 147 -12.16 -18.20 16.59
C LYS A 147 -11.57 -17.04 15.81
N PHE A 148 -11.31 -15.94 16.51
CA PHE A 148 -10.65 -14.76 15.97
C PHE A 148 -9.33 -14.54 16.71
N GLU A 149 -8.28 -14.21 15.96
CA GLU A 149 -6.94 -14.06 16.51
C GLU A 149 -6.60 -12.60 16.82
N ALA A 150 -5.95 -12.35 17.96
CA ALA A 150 -5.49 -11.03 18.33
C ALA A 150 -4.42 -10.50 17.36
N GLY A 151 -4.51 -9.22 17.01
CA GLY A 151 -3.63 -8.53 16.05
C GLY A 151 -3.99 -8.78 14.59
N LYS A 152 -4.88 -9.74 14.30
CA LYS A 152 -5.33 -10.04 12.94
C LYS A 152 -6.46 -9.11 12.50
N THR A 153 -6.50 -8.80 11.21
CA THR A 153 -7.50 -7.91 10.62
C THR A 153 -8.46 -8.71 9.76
N TYR A 154 -9.76 -8.55 9.98
CA TYR A 154 -10.80 -9.24 9.24
C TYR A 154 -11.67 -8.25 8.47
N HIS A 155 -12.13 -8.65 7.30
CA HIS A 155 -13.02 -7.90 6.44
C HIS A 155 -14.37 -8.63 6.35
N PHE A 156 -15.48 -7.91 6.48
CA PHE A 156 -16.81 -8.51 6.51
C PHE A 156 -17.60 -7.98 5.32
N SER A 157 -18.24 -8.87 4.57
CA SER A 157 -19.03 -8.49 3.41
C SER A 157 -20.25 -9.37 3.26
N ASN A 158 -21.20 -8.95 2.42
CA ASN A 158 -22.37 -9.76 2.11
C ASN A 158 -22.83 -9.52 0.68
N PHE A 159 -22.93 -10.59 -0.09
CA PHE A 159 -23.37 -10.53 -1.49
C PHE A 159 -24.87 -10.80 -1.61
N VAL A 160 -25.64 -9.82 -2.09
CA VAL A 160 -27.09 -9.95 -2.30
C VAL A 160 -27.35 -10.55 -3.68
N THR A 161 -27.92 -11.75 -3.74
CA THR A 161 -28.13 -12.49 -4.99
C THR A 161 -29.51 -12.26 -5.61
N GLY A 162 -30.48 -11.74 -4.85
CA GLY A 162 -31.87 -11.67 -5.31
C GLY A 162 -32.88 -11.20 -4.25
N GLY A 163 -34.08 -10.84 -4.71
CA GLY A 163 -35.24 -10.53 -3.86
C GLY A 163 -35.19 -9.16 -3.19
N SER A 164 -36.02 -8.96 -2.17
CA SER A 164 -36.12 -7.67 -1.46
C SER A 164 -36.49 -7.82 0.01
N MET A 165 -35.97 -6.92 0.84
CA MET A 165 -36.33 -6.74 2.24
C MET A 165 -36.87 -5.31 2.47
N THR A 166 -37.82 -5.14 3.40
CA THR A 166 -38.28 -3.82 3.86
C THR A 166 -38.26 -3.71 5.39
N ASN A 167 -38.02 -2.49 5.89
CA ASN A 167 -38.17 -2.08 7.30
C ASN A 167 -37.27 -2.81 8.32
N GLY A 168 -36.09 -3.29 7.92
CA GLY A 168 -35.21 -4.07 8.79
C GLY A 168 -33.76 -4.08 8.35
N CYS A 169 -32.92 -4.67 9.20
CA CYS A 169 -31.51 -4.95 8.93
C CYS A 169 -31.22 -6.42 9.25
N LEU A 170 -30.47 -7.08 8.38
CA LEU A 170 -29.81 -8.33 8.73
C LEU A 170 -28.47 -7.95 9.39
N VAL A 171 -28.21 -8.45 10.58
CA VAL A 171 -27.03 -8.10 11.35
C VAL A 171 -26.16 -9.34 11.54
N MET A 172 -24.90 -9.21 11.12
CA MET A 172 -23.83 -10.13 11.49
C MET A 172 -23.06 -9.46 12.63
N GLU A 173 -22.77 -10.17 13.70
CA GLU A 173 -22.08 -9.57 14.84
C GLU A 173 -21.14 -10.57 15.51
N LEU A 174 -19.97 -10.08 15.92
CA LEU A 174 -19.08 -10.83 16.81
C LEU A 174 -19.75 -10.98 18.17
N ALA A 175 -19.83 -12.21 18.66
CA ALA A 175 -20.61 -12.53 19.85
C ALA A 175 -19.87 -13.51 20.78
N LYS A 176 -20.25 -13.45 22.05
CA LYS A 176 -19.83 -14.36 23.10
C LYS A 176 -20.52 -15.72 22.97
N ALA A 177 -20.06 -16.72 23.73
CA ALA A 177 -20.62 -18.08 23.69
C ALA A 177 -22.08 -18.15 24.15
N ASP A 178 -22.50 -17.23 25.03
CA ASP A 178 -23.89 -17.04 25.46
C ASP A 178 -24.73 -16.25 24.46
N THR A 179 -24.18 -15.98 23.26
CA THR A 179 -24.74 -15.16 22.19
C THR A 179 -24.92 -13.69 22.53
N ASN A 180 -24.41 -13.20 23.66
CA ASN A 180 -24.44 -11.77 24.00
C ASN A 180 -23.33 -10.98 23.27
N ASN A 181 -23.46 -9.65 23.30
CA ASN A 181 -22.50 -8.75 22.67
C ASN A 181 -21.12 -8.82 23.34
N ILE A 182 -20.06 -8.69 22.54
CA ILE A 182 -18.71 -8.38 23.01
C ILE A 182 -18.61 -6.92 23.48
N SER A 183 -17.61 -6.60 24.30
CA SER A 183 -17.27 -5.23 24.71
C SER A 183 -15.85 -4.88 24.23
N PRO A 184 -15.65 -3.78 23.48
CA PRO A 184 -16.68 -2.90 22.91
C PRO A 184 -17.52 -3.61 21.85
N ARG A 185 -18.79 -3.24 21.73
CA ARG A 185 -19.70 -3.81 20.73
C ARG A 185 -19.36 -3.30 19.34
N THR A 186 -19.23 -4.20 18.38
CA THR A 186 -19.01 -3.87 16.96
C THR A 186 -20.21 -4.33 16.13
N PHE A 187 -20.98 -3.36 15.62
CA PHE A 187 -22.18 -3.63 14.84
C PHE A 187 -21.82 -3.79 13.36
N PHE A 188 -22.22 -4.90 12.73
CA PHE A 188 -22.18 -5.04 11.27
C PHE A 188 -23.60 -5.15 10.72
N ASN A 189 -24.26 -3.99 10.58
CA ASN A 189 -25.59 -3.93 9.98
C ASN A 189 -25.47 -4.12 8.47
N ILE A 190 -25.90 -5.26 7.93
CA ILE A 190 -26.10 -5.38 6.48
C ILE A 190 -27.43 -4.71 6.17
N GLU A 191 -27.32 -3.46 5.71
CA GLU A 191 -28.45 -2.68 5.24
C GLU A 191 -28.48 -2.76 3.72
N ALA A 192 -29.36 -3.60 3.19
CA ALA A 192 -29.76 -3.54 1.79
C ALA A 192 -31.16 -2.92 1.75
N HIS A 193 -31.23 -1.63 1.41
CA HIS A 193 -32.50 -0.95 1.18
C HIS A 193 -32.82 -1.05 -0.32
N SER A 194 -33.75 -1.94 -0.67
CA SER A 194 -34.41 -2.15 -1.98
C SER A 194 -33.66 -2.89 -3.12
N THR A 195 -34.36 -3.87 -3.71
CA THR A 195 -34.34 -4.52 -5.05
C THR A 195 -33.05 -4.80 -5.86
N GLU A 196 -31.86 -4.35 -5.45
CA GLU A 196 -30.65 -4.50 -6.25
C GLU A 196 -30.03 -5.90 -6.11
N THR A 197 -30.13 -6.69 -7.16
CA THR A 197 -29.48 -8.01 -7.29
C THR A 197 -28.03 -7.84 -7.74
N GLY A 198 -27.09 -8.57 -7.13
CA GLY A 198 -25.66 -8.49 -7.45
C GLY A 198 -24.91 -7.38 -6.70
N LEU A 199 -25.50 -6.82 -5.65
CA LEU A 199 -24.86 -5.82 -4.80
C LEU A 199 -24.05 -6.50 -3.69
N THR A 200 -22.76 -6.17 -3.57
CA THR A 200 -21.94 -6.52 -2.40
C THR A 200 -22.00 -5.39 -1.38
N VAL A 201 -22.45 -5.70 -0.16
CA VAL A 201 -22.42 -4.77 0.97
C VAL A 201 -21.12 -4.98 1.73
N GLU A 202 -20.17 -4.07 1.55
CA GLU A 202 -18.87 -4.10 2.22
C GLU A 202 -18.93 -3.43 3.60
N LYS A 203 -18.13 -3.95 4.56
CA LYS A 203 -17.95 -3.34 5.88
C LYS A 203 -16.49 -3.00 6.15
N PRO A 204 -16.24 -2.01 7.03
CA PRO A 204 -14.87 -1.66 7.42
C PRO A 204 -14.14 -2.86 7.98
N ASP A 205 -12.84 -2.92 7.69
CA ASP A 205 -11.94 -3.86 8.32
C ASP A 205 -11.95 -3.70 9.84
N ILE A 206 -11.81 -4.82 10.54
CA ILE A 206 -11.68 -4.85 11.99
C ILE A 206 -10.41 -5.59 12.39
N THR A 207 -9.51 -4.88 13.06
CA THR A 207 -8.36 -5.51 13.74
C THR A 207 -8.81 -5.98 15.11
N ILE A 208 -8.69 -7.28 15.36
CA ILE A 208 -9.11 -7.91 16.61
C ILE A 208 -8.07 -7.60 17.68
N THR A 209 -8.48 -6.96 18.77
CA THR A 209 -7.61 -6.76 19.93
C THR A 209 -7.55 -8.03 20.77
N GLN A 210 -6.55 -8.14 21.66
CA GLN A 210 -6.48 -9.26 22.59
C GLN A 210 -7.75 -9.36 23.45
N GLU A 211 -8.25 -8.22 23.97
CA GLU A 211 -9.47 -8.17 24.79
C GLU A 211 -10.71 -8.68 24.02
N MET A 212 -10.78 -8.42 22.71
CA MET A 212 -11.85 -8.93 21.87
C MET A 212 -11.69 -10.44 21.63
N ALA A 213 -10.50 -10.90 21.25
CA ALA A 213 -10.22 -12.31 20.99
C ALA A 213 -10.61 -13.21 22.18
N ASP A 214 -10.37 -12.74 23.41
CA ASP A 214 -10.71 -13.46 24.64
C ASP A 214 -12.23 -13.56 24.90
N GLN A 215 -13.04 -12.69 24.29
CA GLN A 215 -14.51 -12.67 24.44
C GLN A 215 -15.25 -13.37 23.29
N ILE A 216 -14.69 -13.38 22.09
CA ILE A 216 -15.37 -13.86 20.90
C ILE A 216 -15.46 -15.39 20.91
N ALA A 217 -16.67 -15.91 20.79
CA ALA A 217 -16.91 -17.33 20.57
C ALA A 217 -17.37 -17.64 19.14
N GLY A 218 -17.79 -16.62 18.40
CA GLY A 218 -18.26 -16.77 17.03
C GLY A 218 -19.02 -15.57 16.51
N VAL A 219 -19.80 -15.81 15.47
CA VAL A 219 -20.57 -14.80 14.75
C VAL A 219 -22.05 -15.10 14.89
N ARG A 220 -22.80 -14.17 15.46
CA ARG A 220 -24.26 -14.24 15.59
C ARG A 220 -24.92 -13.59 14.38
N PHE A 221 -25.98 -14.24 13.88
CA PHE A 221 -26.89 -13.73 12.88
C PHE A 221 -28.19 -13.38 13.55
N TRP A 222 -28.59 -12.13 13.42
CA TRP A 222 -29.89 -11.69 13.93
C TRP A 222 -30.48 -10.61 13.05
N ILE A 223 -31.81 -10.51 13.09
CA ILE A 223 -32.56 -9.53 12.36
C ILE A 223 -32.97 -8.46 13.36
N TRP A 224 -32.67 -7.22 13.02
CA TRP A 224 -33.03 -6.04 13.79
C TRP A 224 -34.08 -5.21 13.05
N HIS A 225 -35.10 -4.76 13.76
CA HIS A 225 -36.18 -3.93 13.21
C HIS A 225 -36.13 -2.49 13.73
N GLY A 226 -36.46 -1.53 12.85
CA GLY A 226 -36.80 -0.16 13.24
C GLY A 226 -38.20 -0.09 13.86
N TYR A 227 -38.50 0.98 14.61
CA TYR A 227 -39.76 1.08 15.37
C TYR A 227 -41.01 1.21 14.46
N ASN A 228 -42.11 0.57 14.91
CA ASN A 228 -43.52 0.74 14.52
C ASN A 228 -44.08 0.05 13.26
N GLU A 229 -43.35 -0.87 12.60
CA GLU A 229 -43.88 -1.74 11.54
C GLU A 229 -43.31 -3.16 11.60
N TYR A 230 -43.80 -4.08 10.76
CA TYR A 230 -43.20 -5.40 10.54
C TYR A 230 -42.30 -5.39 9.29
N MET A 231 -41.28 -6.25 9.29
CA MET A 231 -40.41 -6.47 8.16
C MET A 231 -41.07 -7.40 7.14
N THR A 232 -40.80 -7.18 5.86
CA THR A 232 -41.20 -8.10 4.78
C THR A 232 -39.97 -8.55 4.01
N PHE A 233 -39.89 -9.85 3.76
CA PHE A 233 -38.86 -10.51 2.96
C PHE A 233 -39.54 -11.20 1.79
N ASN A 234 -39.18 -10.82 0.57
CA ASN A 234 -39.71 -11.41 -0.65
C ASN A 234 -38.57 -12.09 -1.40
N ASN A 235 -38.40 -13.40 -1.17
CA ASN A 235 -37.31 -14.21 -1.71
C ASN A 235 -35.93 -13.52 -1.57
N TYR A 236 -35.69 -12.85 -0.44
CA TYR A 236 -34.45 -12.11 -0.22
C TYR A 236 -33.31 -13.10 -0.03
N THR A 237 -32.33 -13.07 -0.92
CA THR A 237 -31.24 -14.05 -0.98
C THR A 237 -29.89 -13.36 -0.84
N PHE A 238 -29.03 -13.91 0.01
CA PHE A 238 -27.75 -13.30 0.33
C PHE A 238 -26.70 -14.33 0.76
N LYS A 239 -25.43 -13.96 0.61
CA LYS A 239 -24.25 -14.75 0.96
C LYS A 239 -23.31 -13.95 1.88
N PRO A 240 -23.36 -14.18 3.21
CA PRO A 240 -22.45 -13.53 4.15
C PRO A 240 -21.01 -14.04 3.99
N ARG A 241 -20.03 -13.16 4.17
CA ARG A 241 -18.60 -13.44 4.04
C ARG A 241 -17.78 -12.78 5.13
N ILE A 242 -16.73 -13.49 5.55
CA ILE A 242 -15.72 -13.01 6.50
C ILE A 242 -14.37 -13.39 5.93
N GLU A 243 -13.52 -12.39 5.76
CA GLU A 243 -12.20 -12.52 5.18
C GLU A 243 -11.13 -12.18 6.22
N LEU A 244 -10.06 -12.95 6.33
CA LEU A 244 -8.89 -12.59 7.12
C LEU A 244 -7.89 -11.90 6.18
N LYS A 245 -7.53 -10.65 6.46
CA LYS A 245 -6.47 -9.94 5.73
C LYS A 245 -5.10 -10.48 6.13
N SER A 246 -4.38 -11.03 5.16
CA SER A 246 -3.01 -11.50 5.41
C SER A 246 -2.07 -10.36 5.81
N ASP A 247 -1.22 -10.65 6.80
CA ASP A 247 -0.13 -9.83 7.30
C ASP A 247 1.26 -10.41 6.94
N SER A 248 1.33 -11.35 5.99
CA SER A 248 2.49 -12.21 5.81
C SER A 248 3.54 -11.77 4.80
N THR A 249 4.75 -12.29 5.04
CA THR A 249 5.97 -11.99 4.28
C THR A 249 6.65 -13.23 3.68
N THR A 250 6.19 -14.45 3.97
CA THR A 250 6.83 -15.72 3.55
C THR A 250 6.18 -16.35 2.31
N VAL A 251 6.99 -16.76 1.32
CA VAL A 251 6.53 -17.46 0.11
C VAL A 251 6.38 -18.95 0.41
N ALA A 252 5.27 -19.55 -0.03
CA ALA A 252 5.00 -20.97 0.15
C ALA A 252 6.01 -21.86 -0.59
N LYS A 253 6.27 -23.06 -0.05
CA LYS A 253 7.00 -24.15 -0.73
C LYS A 253 6.07 -25.35 -0.89
N ALA A 254 6.37 -26.24 -1.83
CA ALA A 254 5.55 -27.40 -2.19
C ALA A 254 5.22 -28.37 -1.03
N ASP A 255 5.89 -28.29 0.12
CA ASP A 255 5.74 -29.17 1.29
C ASP A 255 4.94 -28.55 2.45
N THR A 256 4.46 -27.30 2.31
CA THR A 256 3.73 -26.60 3.37
C THR A 256 2.29 -26.30 2.92
N GLU A 257 1.31 -26.91 3.59
CA GLU A 257 -0.10 -26.58 3.42
C GLU A 257 -0.39 -25.23 4.10
N TYR A 258 -0.40 -24.16 3.31
CA TYR A 258 -0.87 -22.85 3.73
C TYR A 258 -2.34 -22.71 3.35
N ASN A 259 -3.22 -22.26 4.23
CA ASN A 259 -4.67 -22.19 3.97
C ASN A 259 -5.32 -21.06 4.78
N ASN A 260 -5.44 -19.87 4.21
CA ASN A 260 -6.66 -19.08 4.40
C ASN A 260 -7.64 -19.61 3.37
N ILE A 261 -8.82 -20.08 3.79
CA ILE A 261 -9.84 -20.59 2.87
C ILE A 261 -11.04 -19.67 3.00
N PHE A 262 -11.33 -18.89 1.96
CA PHE A 262 -12.69 -18.41 1.74
C PHE A 262 -13.41 -19.48 0.93
N ALA A 263 -14.58 -19.92 1.38
CA ALA A 263 -15.38 -20.90 0.66
C ALA A 263 -16.59 -20.20 0.05
N ASP A 264 -16.75 -20.25 -1.26
CA ASP A 264 -18.03 -19.96 -1.90
C ASP A 264 -18.66 -21.26 -2.37
N TYR A 265 -19.93 -21.45 -2.05
CA TYR A 265 -20.69 -22.56 -2.59
C TYR A 265 -21.15 -22.17 -3.98
N ILE A 266 -20.64 -22.88 -4.98
CA ILE A 266 -20.96 -22.64 -6.38
C ILE A 266 -21.45 -23.94 -6.98
N GLN A 267 -22.55 -23.88 -7.73
CA GLN A 267 -23.02 -25.06 -8.45
C GLN A 267 -22.01 -25.43 -9.56
N TYR A 268 -21.66 -26.71 -9.66
CA TYR A 268 -20.75 -27.20 -10.69
C TYR A 268 -21.21 -26.80 -12.10
N ASN A 269 -20.27 -26.49 -13.00
CA ASN A 269 -20.53 -26.02 -14.36
C ASN A 269 -21.37 -24.71 -14.45
N THR A 270 -21.36 -23.88 -13.41
CA THR A 270 -21.85 -22.50 -13.51
C THR A 270 -20.71 -21.52 -13.78
N LEU A 271 -21.07 -20.29 -14.16
CA LEU A 271 -20.13 -19.20 -14.38
C LEU A 271 -19.73 -18.62 -13.03
N ILE A 272 -18.43 -18.45 -12.80
CA ILE A 272 -17.91 -17.70 -11.66
C ILE A 272 -18.38 -16.26 -11.79
N LYS A 273 -19.14 -15.77 -10.80
CA LYS A 273 -19.71 -14.41 -10.82
C LYS A 273 -18.79 -13.36 -10.22
N GLU A 274 -17.90 -13.79 -9.34
CA GLU A 274 -16.98 -12.93 -8.62
C GLU A 274 -15.79 -13.75 -8.11
N LEU A 275 -14.69 -13.07 -7.85
CA LEU A 275 -13.50 -13.61 -7.23
C LEU A 275 -13.05 -12.61 -6.15
N PRO A 276 -12.66 -13.06 -4.95
CA PRO A 276 -12.11 -12.16 -3.94
C PRO A 276 -10.82 -11.51 -4.44
N THR A 277 -10.51 -10.31 -3.96
CA THR A 277 -9.29 -9.57 -4.35
C THR A 277 -8.39 -9.41 -3.12
N PRO A 278 -7.60 -10.44 -2.78
CA PRO A 278 -6.80 -10.42 -1.56
C PRO A 278 -5.68 -9.38 -1.67
N THR A 279 -5.17 -8.96 -0.52
CA THR A 279 -4.02 -8.04 -0.43
C THR A 279 -2.90 -8.67 0.37
N ARG A 280 -1.66 -8.54 -0.11
CA ARG A 280 -0.46 -9.04 0.56
C ARG A 280 0.63 -7.96 0.58
N THR A 281 1.07 -7.58 1.78
CA THR A 281 2.05 -6.50 1.95
C THR A 281 3.35 -6.81 1.21
N GLY A 282 3.77 -5.94 0.30
CA GLY A 282 5.00 -6.12 -0.48
C GLY A 282 4.87 -6.98 -1.73
N TYR A 283 3.65 -7.38 -2.11
CA TYR A 283 3.38 -8.18 -3.31
C TYR A 283 2.24 -7.59 -4.15
N THR A 284 2.22 -7.93 -5.42
CA THR A 284 1.12 -7.66 -6.37
C THR A 284 0.33 -8.95 -6.58
N PHE A 285 -0.99 -8.88 -6.49
CA PHE A 285 -1.88 -10.02 -6.74
C PHE A 285 -1.99 -10.29 -8.24
N ASP A 286 -1.54 -11.45 -8.69
CA ASP A 286 -1.54 -11.83 -10.11
C ASP A 286 -2.86 -12.49 -10.54
N GLY A 287 -3.62 -13.04 -9.59
CA GLY A 287 -4.91 -13.69 -9.82
C GLY A 287 -5.03 -15.04 -9.11
N TRP A 288 -6.17 -15.68 -9.34
CA TRP A 288 -6.49 -17.02 -8.83
C TRP A 288 -6.12 -18.09 -9.84
N PHE A 289 -5.55 -19.21 -9.39
CA PHE A 289 -5.10 -20.31 -10.22
C PHE A 289 -5.58 -21.65 -9.67
N THR A 290 -5.74 -22.65 -10.52
CA THR A 290 -6.19 -24.00 -10.11
C THR A 290 -5.16 -24.79 -9.30
N LYS A 291 -3.90 -24.31 -9.18
CA LYS A 291 -2.81 -24.95 -8.42
C LYS A 291 -1.93 -23.91 -7.70
N ALA A 292 -1.32 -24.34 -6.60
CA ALA A 292 -0.39 -23.51 -5.81
C ALA A 292 0.82 -23.02 -6.62
N GLU A 293 1.36 -23.89 -7.47
CA GLU A 293 2.40 -23.55 -8.45
C GLU A 293 1.90 -23.91 -9.86
N GLY A 294 1.99 -22.97 -10.79
CA GLY A 294 1.45 -23.11 -12.14
C GLY A 294 -0.09 -23.17 -12.17
N GLY A 295 -0.65 -24.13 -12.92
CA GLY A 295 -2.11 -24.26 -13.10
C GLY A 295 -2.69 -23.25 -14.08
N THR A 296 -4.01 -23.28 -14.20
CA THR A 296 -4.80 -22.41 -15.09
C THR A 296 -5.30 -21.21 -14.31
N LYS A 297 -5.06 -20.00 -14.83
CA LYS A 297 -5.60 -18.76 -14.27
C LYS A 297 -7.12 -18.75 -14.42
N VAL A 298 -7.82 -18.42 -13.36
CA VAL A 298 -9.29 -18.36 -13.28
C VAL A 298 -9.73 -16.91 -13.18
N ASN A 299 -10.74 -16.56 -13.99
CA ASN A 299 -11.31 -15.23 -14.09
C ASN A 299 -12.82 -15.27 -13.84
N VAL A 300 -13.38 -14.12 -13.48
CA VAL A 300 -14.84 -13.93 -13.47
C VAL A 300 -15.38 -14.19 -14.88
N GLY A 301 -16.45 -14.99 -14.96
CA GLY A 301 -17.03 -15.47 -16.22
C GLY A 301 -16.50 -16.83 -16.69
N ASP A 302 -15.47 -17.40 -16.07
CA ASP A 302 -15.05 -18.76 -16.38
C ASP A 302 -16.06 -19.78 -15.86
N ARG A 303 -16.17 -20.92 -16.56
CA ARG A 303 -16.94 -22.06 -16.06
C ARG A 303 -16.08 -22.90 -15.14
N MET A 304 -16.71 -23.40 -14.07
CA MET A 304 -16.11 -24.33 -13.11
C MET A 304 -15.93 -25.75 -13.67
N ILE A 305 -15.22 -25.89 -14.78
CA ILE A 305 -14.86 -27.17 -15.39
C ILE A 305 -13.38 -27.11 -15.74
N PHE A 306 -12.55 -27.63 -14.85
CA PHE A 306 -11.12 -27.73 -15.07
C PHE A 306 -10.71 -29.20 -14.98
N ASP A 307 -9.92 -29.66 -15.97
CA ASP A 307 -9.43 -31.04 -16.01
C ASP A 307 -8.54 -31.40 -14.80
N GLU A 308 -8.02 -30.38 -14.12
CA GLU A 308 -7.17 -30.50 -12.94
C GLU A 308 -7.97 -30.78 -11.65
N TRP A 309 -9.30 -30.64 -11.69
CA TRP A 309 -10.15 -30.82 -10.52
C TRP A 309 -10.69 -32.23 -10.41
N ASN A 310 -10.75 -32.72 -9.16
CA ASN A 310 -11.42 -33.98 -8.87
C ASN A 310 -12.93 -33.74 -8.81
N LEU A 311 -13.65 -34.04 -9.89
CA LEU A 311 -15.11 -33.85 -10.00
C LEU A 311 -15.96 -34.71 -9.05
N ASN A 312 -15.34 -35.65 -8.32
CA ASN A 312 -15.97 -36.41 -7.25
C ASN A 312 -15.73 -35.80 -5.86
N ASN A 313 -14.93 -34.73 -5.78
CA ASN A 313 -14.72 -33.95 -4.56
C ASN A 313 -15.63 -32.73 -4.58
N THR A 314 -16.41 -32.54 -3.53
CA THR A 314 -17.23 -31.35 -3.34
C THR A 314 -16.40 -30.13 -2.97
N ASN A 315 -15.13 -30.29 -2.58
CA ASN A 315 -14.23 -29.18 -2.28
C ASN A 315 -13.22 -28.99 -3.42
N GLN A 316 -13.15 -27.80 -4.00
CA GLN A 316 -12.12 -27.40 -4.97
C GLN A 316 -11.37 -26.19 -4.43
N THR A 317 -10.09 -26.04 -4.75
CA THR A 317 -9.29 -24.92 -4.25
C THR A 317 -8.67 -24.15 -5.41
N LEU A 318 -8.81 -22.83 -5.37
CA LEU A 318 -8.02 -21.88 -6.15
C LEU A 318 -6.92 -21.30 -5.29
N TYR A 319 -5.79 -20.99 -5.89
CA TYR A 319 -4.58 -20.51 -5.24
C TYR A 319 -4.22 -19.13 -5.78
N ALA A 320 -4.01 -18.17 -4.90
CA ALA A 320 -3.54 -16.85 -5.30
C ALA A 320 -2.09 -16.93 -5.75
N HIS A 321 -1.78 -16.27 -6.87
CA HIS A 321 -0.41 -16.06 -7.31
C HIS A 321 -0.01 -14.61 -7.03
N TRP A 322 1.26 -14.43 -6.69
CA TRP A 322 1.80 -13.17 -6.21
C TRP A 322 3.14 -12.86 -6.85
N THR A 323 3.29 -11.63 -7.33
CA THR A 323 4.57 -11.09 -7.78
C THR A 323 5.16 -10.24 -6.66
N ILE A 324 6.38 -10.57 -6.20
CA ILE A 324 7.05 -9.76 -5.18
C ILE A 324 7.39 -8.37 -5.72
N ASN A 325 7.04 -7.34 -4.97
CA ASN A 325 7.26 -5.97 -5.39
C ASN A 325 8.75 -5.59 -5.24
N LYS A 326 9.16 -4.63 -6.07
CA LYS A 326 10.45 -3.95 -5.93
C LYS A 326 10.19 -2.49 -5.56
N TYR A 327 11.02 -1.98 -4.67
CA TYR A 327 10.92 -0.62 -4.14
C TYR A 327 12.21 0.14 -4.42
N LYS A 328 12.11 1.45 -4.58
CA LYS A 328 13.25 2.33 -4.84
C LYS A 328 13.99 2.61 -3.53
N LEU A 329 15.31 2.50 -3.59
CA LEU A 329 16.22 2.93 -2.53
C LEU A 329 17.00 4.13 -3.06
N MET A 330 16.68 5.32 -2.56
CA MET A 330 17.35 6.56 -2.95
C MET A 330 18.45 6.87 -1.95
N TYR A 331 19.59 7.31 -2.46
CA TYR A 331 20.71 7.84 -1.69
C TYR A 331 20.87 9.32 -2.04
N GLU A 332 20.59 10.18 -1.08
CA GLU A 332 20.68 11.64 -1.18
C GLU A 332 21.93 12.14 -0.48
N ASN A 333 22.71 12.92 -1.21
CA ASN A 333 23.86 13.62 -0.67
C ASN A 333 23.70 15.11 -0.93
N GLU A 334 23.87 15.90 0.13
CA GLU A 334 23.82 17.35 0.05
C GLU A 334 24.73 17.88 -1.08
N PHE A 335 24.30 19.01 -1.65
CA PHE A 335 25.04 19.91 -2.53
C PHE A 335 26.58 19.73 -2.48
N LYS A 336 27.21 19.47 -3.63
CA LYS A 336 28.67 19.45 -3.79
C LYS A 336 29.29 20.85 -3.67
N PHE A 337 29.36 21.37 -2.44
CA PHE A 337 30.04 22.63 -2.12
C PHE A 337 31.42 22.71 -2.75
N ASP A 338 32.18 21.61 -2.69
CA ASP A 338 33.54 21.55 -3.23
C ASP A 338 33.58 21.78 -4.75
N SER A 339 32.64 21.21 -5.51
CA SER A 339 32.60 21.40 -6.96
C SER A 339 32.21 22.83 -7.33
N TRP A 340 31.30 23.43 -6.58
CA TRP A 340 30.90 24.82 -6.76
C TRP A 340 32.06 25.77 -6.45
N ALA A 341 32.63 25.65 -5.25
CA ALA A 341 33.73 26.48 -4.77
C ALA A 341 34.99 26.32 -5.63
N GLN A 342 35.31 25.09 -6.08
CA GLN A 342 36.45 24.87 -6.97
C GLN A 342 36.22 25.50 -8.33
N GLY A 343 35.01 25.39 -8.88
CA GLY A 343 34.64 26.11 -10.09
C GLY A 343 34.91 27.60 -9.95
N ILE A 344 34.47 28.21 -8.84
CA ILE A 344 34.65 29.64 -8.55
C ILE A 344 36.13 30.03 -8.66
N LEU A 345 37.00 29.25 -8.01
CA LEU A 345 38.44 29.49 -8.00
C LEU A 345 39.07 29.29 -9.39
N ASP A 346 38.66 28.25 -10.11
CA ASP A 346 39.19 27.92 -11.44
C ASP A 346 38.87 29.00 -12.50
N ALA A 347 37.71 29.67 -12.40
CA ALA A 347 37.41 30.79 -13.29
C ALA A 347 38.31 32.00 -13.07
N ASN A 348 38.83 32.18 -11.85
CA ASN A 348 39.74 33.25 -11.47
C ASN A 348 39.30 34.66 -11.95
N ALA A 349 38.00 34.95 -11.93
CA ALA A 349 37.42 36.21 -12.40
C ALA A 349 37.46 37.35 -11.34
N GLY A 350 38.13 37.11 -10.22
CA GLY A 350 38.41 38.10 -9.17
C GLY A 350 37.23 38.36 -8.22
N ILE A 351 37.37 39.40 -7.41
CA ILE A 351 36.41 39.76 -6.35
C ILE A 351 36.09 41.24 -6.48
N ALA A 352 34.81 41.59 -6.49
CA ALA A 352 34.38 42.98 -6.51
C ALA A 352 34.35 43.53 -5.07
N GLY A 353 35.11 44.60 -4.81
CA GLY A 353 35.00 45.39 -3.59
C GLY A 353 35.43 44.72 -2.29
N GLY A 354 36.39 43.79 -2.36
CA GLY A 354 36.80 43.05 -1.18
C GLY A 354 37.71 41.85 -1.44
N THR A 355 37.82 41.01 -0.43
CA THR A 355 38.46 39.69 -0.48
C THR A 355 37.45 38.60 -0.17
N ALA A 356 37.58 37.44 -0.80
CA ALA A 356 36.76 36.27 -0.57
C ALA A 356 37.64 35.08 -0.21
N ASN A 357 37.14 34.23 0.68
CA ASN A 357 37.82 33.01 1.11
C ASN A 357 36.83 31.85 1.10
N PHE A 358 37.24 30.74 0.49
CA PHE A 358 36.53 29.47 0.57
C PHE A 358 37.24 28.59 1.58
N ASP A 359 36.53 28.18 2.63
CA ASP A 359 36.97 27.09 3.50
C ASP A 359 36.21 25.83 3.08
N PHE A 360 36.80 25.08 2.14
CA PHE A 360 36.33 23.76 1.67
C PHE A 360 36.15 22.75 2.80
N LYS A 361 36.78 23.01 3.94
CA LYS A 361 36.78 22.09 5.06
C LYS A 361 35.60 22.38 6.02
N GLU A 362 35.17 23.62 6.14
CA GLU A 362 33.97 24.01 6.91
C GLU A 362 32.75 24.19 6.00
N ASN A 363 32.91 23.95 4.70
CA ASN A 363 31.97 24.32 3.63
C ASN A 363 31.49 25.77 3.78
N THR A 364 32.43 26.68 4.03
CA THR A 364 32.10 28.10 4.22
C THR A 364 32.68 28.99 3.14
N TYR A 365 31.95 30.05 2.87
CA TYR A 365 32.36 31.15 2.00
C TYR A 365 32.34 32.44 2.80
N THR A 366 33.48 33.09 2.94
CA THR A 366 33.60 34.39 3.62
C THR A 366 33.90 35.48 2.61
N ILE A 367 33.14 36.58 2.65
CA ILE A 367 33.41 37.80 1.89
C ILE A 367 33.71 38.94 2.86
N THR A 368 34.77 39.71 2.61
CA THR A 368 35.20 40.85 3.43
C THR A 368 35.32 42.10 2.56
N SER A 369 34.60 43.17 2.91
CA SER A 369 34.63 44.42 2.15
C SER A 369 35.96 45.17 2.29
N ASP A 370 36.43 45.79 1.21
CA ASP A 370 37.57 46.72 1.21
C ASP A 370 37.15 48.20 1.36
N GLY A 371 35.85 48.50 1.36
CA GLY A 371 35.31 49.87 1.44
C GLY A 371 35.00 50.54 0.10
N THR A 372 35.27 49.88 -1.03
CA THR A 372 35.20 50.52 -2.36
C THR A 372 33.91 50.23 -3.13
N PHE A 373 33.10 49.28 -2.66
CA PHE A 373 31.93 48.81 -3.40
C PHE A 373 30.71 48.60 -2.51
N SER A 374 29.52 48.82 -3.09
CA SER A 374 28.24 48.66 -2.38
C SER A 374 27.77 47.21 -2.33
N GLN A 375 28.30 46.33 -3.18
CA GLN A 375 27.92 44.92 -3.21
C GLN A 375 29.12 43.97 -3.26
N PRO A 376 29.98 43.92 -2.21
CA PRO A 376 31.11 43.01 -2.15
C PRO A 376 30.70 41.56 -2.40
N ARG A 377 31.34 40.91 -3.38
CA ARG A 377 31.02 39.54 -3.80
C ARG A 377 32.13 38.96 -4.67
N PHE A 378 32.17 37.63 -4.75
CA PHE A 378 32.95 36.95 -5.77
C PHE A 378 32.34 37.15 -7.17
N ASN A 379 33.18 37.39 -8.17
CA ASN A 379 32.80 37.47 -9.57
C ASN A 379 33.02 36.10 -10.22
N GLY A 380 31.99 35.45 -10.74
CA GLY A 380 32.18 34.22 -11.52
C GLY A 380 32.52 34.55 -12.97
N ASN A 381 32.57 33.53 -13.82
CA ASN A 381 32.59 33.69 -15.27
C ASN A 381 31.57 32.72 -15.90
N GLN A 382 30.42 33.25 -16.34
CA GLN A 382 29.43 32.49 -17.11
C GLN A 382 29.26 33.12 -18.49
N GLY A 383 29.76 32.44 -19.53
CA GLY A 383 29.65 32.91 -20.92
C GLY A 383 30.34 34.26 -21.18
N GLY A 384 31.29 34.69 -20.34
CA GLY A 384 31.95 36.01 -20.44
C GLY A 384 31.26 37.14 -19.67
N VAL A 385 30.33 36.82 -18.77
CA VAL A 385 29.65 37.79 -17.91
C VAL A 385 30.17 37.69 -16.48
N ASP A 386 31.01 38.64 -16.08
CA ASP A 386 31.79 38.58 -14.83
C ASP A 386 30.97 38.84 -13.55
N TYR A 387 29.72 39.29 -13.66
CA TYR A 387 28.87 39.56 -12.48
C TYR A 387 27.96 38.40 -12.08
N LEU A 388 27.84 37.38 -12.94
CA LEU A 388 27.13 36.14 -12.64
C LEU A 388 28.03 35.30 -11.72
N GLY A 389 27.45 34.54 -10.78
CA GLY A 389 28.22 33.66 -9.90
C GLY A 389 28.91 32.52 -10.67
N GLN A 390 29.42 31.51 -9.97
CA GLN A 390 29.88 30.27 -10.62
C GLN A 390 28.85 29.14 -10.50
N ARG A 391 28.85 28.25 -11.49
CA ARG A 391 28.12 26.98 -11.47
C ARG A 391 28.46 26.13 -10.27
N THR A 392 27.45 25.38 -9.84
CA THR A 392 27.52 24.42 -8.74
C THR A 392 28.36 23.20 -9.08
N ASP A 393 28.37 22.83 -10.36
CA ASP A 393 29.30 21.93 -11.04
C ASP A 393 29.11 22.12 -12.58
N SER A 394 29.92 21.48 -13.41
CA SER A 394 29.81 21.61 -14.87
C SER A 394 28.70 20.75 -15.49
N THR A 395 27.95 19.96 -14.71
CA THR A 395 27.09 18.88 -15.20
C THR A 395 25.67 18.82 -14.62
N THR A 396 25.41 19.41 -13.46
CA THR A 396 24.11 19.33 -12.78
C THR A 396 23.07 20.13 -13.54
N GLN A 397 21.99 19.45 -13.89
CA GLN A 397 20.76 20.03 -14.38
C GLN A 397 19.66 19.81 -13.33
N LEU A 398 18.91 20.87 -13.04
CA LEU A 398 17.69 20.79 -12.25
C LEU A 398 16.51 20.40 -13.17
N ILE A 399 15.52 19.73 -12.60
CA ILE A 399 14.40 19.17 -13.36
C ILE A 399 13.32 20.23 -13.58
N PRO A 400 12.91 20.54 -14.82
CA PRO A 400 11.77 21.41 -15.09
C PRO A 400 10.48 20.97 -14.37
N GLY A 401 9.77 21.92 -13.78
CA GLY A 401 8.54 21.68 -13.02
C GLY A 401 8.76 21.22 -11.57
N HIS A 402 10.00 20.86 -11.19
CA HIS A 402 10.33 20.57 -9.81
C HIS A 402 10.61 21.87 -9.04
N THR A 403 10.23 21.86 -7.77
CA THR A 403 10.49 22.90 -6.78
C THR A 403 11.73 22.50 -5.99
N TYR A 404 12.68 23.43 -5.93
CA TYR A 404 13.90 23.29 -5.17
C TYR A 404 13.91 24.29 -4.03
N ARG A 405 14.53 23.91 -2.91
CA ARG A 405 14.81 24.78 -1.78
C ARG A 405 16.31 25.08 -1.74
N PHE A 406 16.66 26.35 -1.66
CA PHE A 406 18.00 26.83 -1.38
C PHE A 406 18.08 27.32 0.06
N THR A 407 19.00 26.78 0.86
CA THR A 407 19.23 27.19 2.25
C THR A 407 20.68 27.55 2.50
N TYR A 408 20.91 28.43 3.48
CA TYR A 408 22.24 28.77 3.98
C TYR A 408 22.14 29.36 5.39
N ASP A 409 23.20 29.20 6.16
CA ASP A 409 23.46 29.99 7.36
C ASP A 409 24.43 31.13 7.03
N VAL A 410 24.33 32.25 7.74
CA VAL A 410 25.23 33.39 7.60
C VAL A 410 25.45 34.12 8.92
N ILE A 411 26.68 34.52 9.19
CA ILE A 411 27.07 35.34 10.34
C ILE A 411 27.96 36.50 9.87
N GLY A 412 27.80 37.68 10.48
CA GLY A 412 28.57 38.87 10.14
C GLY A 412 29.40 39.41 11.29
N THR A 413 30.55 40.02 10.97
CA THR A 413 31.39 40.70 11.98
C THR A 413 30.80 42.04 12.45
N ALA A 414 29.90 42.61 11.66
CA ALA A 414 29.16 43.84 11.95
C ALA A 414 27.73 43.74 11.41
N ALA A 415 26.87 44.67 11.83
CA ALA A 415 25.54 44.78 11.26
C ALA A 415 25.62 45.12 9.76
N THR A 416 25.03 44.29 8.92
CA THR A 416 25.06 44.45 7.45
C THR A 416 23.93 43.63 6.80
N THR A 417 23.88 43.55 5.47
CA THR A 417 22.89 42.74 4.75
C THR A 417 23.57 41.64 3.97
N ALA A 418 23.18 40.40 4.23
CA ALA A 418 23.54 39.26 3.41
C ALA A 418 22.65 39.22 2.17
N HIS A 419 23.23 38.94 1.00
CA HIS A 419 22.51 38.87 -0.25
C HIS A 419 22.84 37.59 -1.02
N VAL A 420 21.80 37.02 -1.63
CA VAL A 420 21.85 35.80 -2.42
C VAL A 420 21.11 36.01 -3.72
N SER A 421 21.73 35.59 -4.82
CA SER A 421 21.07 35.46 -6.11
C SER A 421 21.24 34.06 -6.64
N LEU A 422 20.17 33.45 -7.18
CA LEU A 422 20.22 32.21 -7.95
C LEU A 422 19.74 32.51 -9.38
N PHE A 423 20.58 32.15 -10.32
CA PHE A 423 20.36 32.27 -11.75
C PHE A 423 20.22 30.87 -12.34
N MET A 424 19.26 30.71 -13.26
CA MET A 424 19.10 29.50 -14.05
C MET A 424 19.45 29.81 -15.49
N LEU A 425 20.26 28.95 -16.09
CA LEU A 425 20.74 29.10 -17.47
C LEU A 425 20.22 27.95 -18.34
N PRO A 426 20.08 28.15 -19.66
CA PRO A 426 19.64 27.11 -20.59
C PRO A 426 20.74 26.12 -21.01
N SER A 427 22.02 26.48 -20.85
CA SER A 427 23.15 25.62 -21.19
C SER A 427 24.42 25.99 -20.43
N THR A 428 25.48 25.19 -20.63
CA THR A 428 26.77 25.42 -19.97
C THR A 428 27.56 26.64 -20.43
N SER A 429 27.19 27.19 -21.59
CA SER A 429 27.89 28.30 -22.24
C SER A 429 27.00 29.54 -22.45
N SER A 430 25.76 29.51 -21.98
CA SER A 430 24.79 30.59 -22.18
C SER A 430 25.14 31.84 -21.37
N THR A 431 24.86 33.02 -21.93
CA THR A 431 24.80 34.30 -21.22
C THR A 431 23.37 34.71 -20.88
N ASP A 432 22.36 34.06 -21.47
CA ASP A 432 20.95 34.26 -21.14
C ASP A 432 20.62 33.49 -19.85
N TYR A 433 19.89 34.13 -18.95
CA TYR A 433 19.53 33.56 -17.65
C TYR A 433 18.16 34.05 -17.17
N ASN A 434 17.50 33.24 -16.35
CA ASN A 434 16.40 33.64 -15.49
C ASN A 434 16.89 33.81 -14.06
N THR A 435 16.36 34.80 -13.34
CA THR A 435 16.67 34.97 -11.91
C THR A 435 15.57 34.33 -11.09
N GLU A 436 15.82 33.13 -10.56
CA GLU A 436 14.86 32.38 -9.74
C GLU A 436 14.87 32.84 -8.28
N LEU A 437 16.00 33.34 -7.79
CA LEU A 437 16.12 33.91 -6.45
C LEU A 437 16.92 35.21 -6.48
N ASN A 438 16.42 36.23 -5.80
CA ASN A 438 17.17 37.45 -5.52
C ASN A 438 16.71 38.00 -4.16
N ALA A 439 17.40 37.59 -3.09
CA ALA A 439 16.94 37.83 -1.73
C ALA A 439 18.03 38.41 -0.84
N SER A 440 17.61 39.16 0.18
CA SER A 440 18.49 39.81 1.14
C SER A 440 17.97 39.65 2.55
N ILE A 441 18.86 39.40 3.51
CA ILE A 441 18.50 39.31 4.93
C ILE A 441 19.42 40.22 5.76
N GLY A 442 18.83 40.96 6.71
CA GLY A 442 19.59 41.82 7.63
C GLY A 442 20.30 40.99 8.71
N ILE A 443 21.60 41.17 8.85
CA ILE A 443 22.49 40.49 9.78
C ILE A 443 22.88 41.44 10.90
N GLU A 444 22.80 40.95 12.13
CA GLU A 444 23.33 41.63 13.30
C GLU A 444 24.76 41.13 13.58
N ALA A 445 25.59 41.98 14.18
CA ALA A 445 26.96 41.61 14.49
C ALA A 445 27.01 40.34 15.34
N ASN A 446 27.85 39.38 14.94
CA ASN A 446 28.12 38.11 15.60
C ASN A 446 26.87 37.24 15.86
N THR A 447 25.80 37.46 15.09
CA THR A 447 24.57 36.68 15.21
C THR A 447 24.35 35.88 13.93
N LYS A 448 24.29 34.55 14.06
CA LYS A 448 23.99 33.66 12.93
C LYS A 448 22.50 33.76 12.57
N LYS A 449 22.20 33.87 11.28
CA LYS A 449 20.85 33.78 10.70
C LYS A 449 20.81 32.75 9.57
N THR A 450 19.65 32.20 9.32
CA THR A 450 19.42 31.22 8.26
C THR A 450 18.53 31.82 7.17
N GLY A 451 18.92 31.67 5.90
CA GLY A 451 18.07 31.91 4.74
C GLY A 451 17.51 30.59 4.21
N SER A 452 16.26 30.61 3.76
CA SER A 452 15.59 29.45 3.14
C SER A 452 14.60 29.95 2.11
N TYR A 453 14.76 29.50 0.86
CA TYR A 453 14.00 29.99 -0.28
C TYR A 453 13.63 28.85 -1.20
N GLU A 454 12.40 28.86 -1.71
CA GLU A 454 11.91 27.85 -2.64
C GLU A 454 11.64 28.48 -4.00
N PHE A 455 11.95 27.75 -5.08
CA PHE A 455 11.70 28.17 -6.44
C PHE A 455 11.38 26.95 -7.31
N THR A 456 10.57 27.13 -8.36
CA THR A 456 10.21 26.06 -9.30
C THR A 456 10.96 26.25 -10.61
N VAL A 457 11.64 25.21 -11.07
CA VAL A 457 12.47 25.27 -12.27
C VAL A 457 11.60 25.38 -13.51
N VAL A 458 11.87 26.40 -14.33
CA VAL A 458 11.17 26.63 -15.59
C VAL A 458 11.77 25.77 -16.71
N GLN A 459 10.93 25.34 -17.66
CA GLN A 459 11.38 24.59 -18.82
C GLN A 459 12.43 25.37 -19.62
N GLY A 460 13.53 24.69 -19.98
CA GLY A 460 14.61 25.25 -20.78
C GLY A 460 15.65 26.06 -19.99
N TYR A 461 15.49 26.28 -18.68
CA TYR A 461 16.48 26.94 -17.82
C TYR A 461 16.83 26.03 -16.63
N THR A 462 17.69 25.04 -16.88
CA THR A 462 17.94 23.93 -15.94
C THR A 462 19.31 23.98 -15.26
N TYR A 463 20.21 24.88 -15.65
CA TYR A 463 21.56 24.94 -15.08
C TYR A 463 21.66 26.01 -13.98
N PRO A 464 21.78 25.63 -12.69
CA PRO A 464 21.80 26.58 -11.60
C PRO A 464 23.18 27.22 -11.43
N THR A 465 23.17 28.49 -11.06
CA THR A 465 24.35 29.26 -10.65
C THR A 465 23.92 30.21 -9.56
N PHE A 466 24.52 30.14 -8.37
CA PHE A 466 24.22 31.10 -7.31
C PHE A 466 25.42 31.94 -6.94
N ARG A 467 25.11 33.05 -6.27
CA ARG A 467 26.05 34.07 -5.83
C ARG A 467 25.69 34.52 -4.43
N LEU A 468 26.69 34.60 -3.58
CA LEU A 468 26.60 35.04 -2.19
C LEU A 468 27.46 36.31 -2.00
N GLY A 469 26.95 37.31 -1.30
CA GLY A 469 27.69 38.57 -1.10
C GLY A 469 27.05 39.50 -0.08
N ILE A 470 27.75 40.60 0.20
CA ILE A 470 27.22 41.67 1.06
C ILE A 470 26.41 42.64 0.19
N PHE A 471 25.31 43.17 0.70
CA PHE A 471 24.54 44.23 0.04
C PHE A 471 24.49 45.49 0.91
N GLY A 472 24.86 46.61 0.31
CA GLY A 472 24.74 47.95 0.88
C GLY A 472 24.04 48.89 -0.10
N THR A 473 23.31 49.86 0.44
CA THR A 473 22.78 51.00 -0.32
C THR A 473 23.86 52.03 -0.66
N SER A 474 25.03 51.90 -0.04
CA SER A 474 26.28 52.63 -0.28
C SER A 474 27.45 51.67 -0.11
N ASN A 475 28.68 52.13 -0.30
CA ASN A 475 29.87 51.28 -0.12
C ASN A 475 29.89 50.64 1.27
N VAL A 476 30.04 49.31 1.30
CA VAL A 476 30.09 48.56 2.55
C VAL A 476 31.40 48.91 3.25
N PRO A 477 31.41 49.30 4.55
CA PRO A 477 32.63 49.72 5.23
C PRO A 477 33.74 48.67 5.19
N LYS A 478 34.99 49.14 5.09
CA LYS A 478 36.18 48.28 5.07
C LYS A 478 36.25 47.39 6.31
N GLY A 479 36.50 46.10 6.11
CA GLY A 479 36.62 45.10 7.18
C GLY A 479 35.31 44.46 7.63
N VAL A 480 34.15 44.92 7.15
CA VAL A 480 32.87 44.21 7.37
C VAL A 480 32.90 42.92 6.56
N SER A 481 32.62 41.80 7.22
CA SER A 481 32.62 40.48 6.60
C SER A 481 31.35 39.69 6.90
N LEU A 482 30.99 38.81 5.97
CA LEU A 482 29.95 37.79 6.11
C LEU A 482 30.55 36.42 5.82
N THR A 483 30.27 35.45 6.68
CA THR A 483 30.61 34.03 6.48
C THR A 483 29.33 33.24 6.29
N TYR A 484 29.19 32.62 5.13
CA TYR A 484 28.11 31.71 4.74
C TYR A 484 28.52 30.27 5.02
N SER A 485 27.60 29.44 5.51
CA SER A 485 27.81 28.02 5.82
C SER A 485 26.53 27.23 5.54
N ASN A 486 26.57 25.89 5.60
CA ASN A 486 25.38 25.03 5.42
C ASN A 486 24.60 25.37 4.13
N ILE A 487 25.34 25.61 3.04
CA ILE A 487 24.77 26.00 1.75
C ILE A 487 24.23 24.74 1.07
N CYS A 488 22.92 24.67 0.93
CA CYS A 488 22.22 23.52 0.37
C CYS A 488 21.29 23.97 -0.75
N LEU A 489 21.25 23.21 -1.83
CA LEU A 489 20.22 23.26 -2.84
C LEU A 489 19.59 21.86 -2.89
N ARG A 490 18.27 21.75 -2.75
CA ARG A 490 17.58 20.45 -2.66
C ARG A 490 16.30 20.43 -3.46
N ASP A 491 15.98 19.30 -4.08
CA ASP A 491 14.67 19.05 -4.69
C ASP A 491 13.66 18.67 -3.60
N ILE A 492 12.52 19.39 -3.53
CA ILE A 492 11.46 19.14 -2.56
C ILE A 492 10.14 18.68 -3.19
N THR A 493 10.08 18.54 -4.52
CA THR A 493 8.85 18.14 -5.23
C THR A 493 8.58 16.66 -5.15
N ASP A 494 9.58 15.81 -5.43
CA ASP A 494 9.41 14.37 -5.30
C ASP A 494 10.78 13.66 -5.19
N PRO A 495 11.32 13.47 -3.97
CA PRO A 495 12.61 12.82 -3.82
C PRO A 495 12.63 11.38 -4.36
N LEU A 496 11.49 10.67 -4.41
CA LEU A 496 11.44 9.23 -4.68
C LEU A 496 10.83 8.85 -6.05
N LYS A 497 10.02 9.70 -6.69
CA LYS A 497 9.44 9.39 -8.02
C LYS A 497 10.28 9.90 -9.20
N TYR A 498 11.60 9.86 -9.05
CA TYR A 498 12.49 10.02 -10.20
C TYR A 498 12.27 8.87 -11.20
N ASN A 499 11.99 9.20 -12.47
CA ASN A 499 11.89 8.24 -13.57
C ASN A 499 13.13 8.41 -14.45
N GLU A 500 14.06 7.45 -14.38
CA GLU A 500 15.28 7.34 -15.21
C GLU A 500 14.99 7.05 -16.69
N LYS A 501 13.96 7.66 -17.30
CA LYS A 501 13.60 7.27 -18.67
C LYS A 501 14.62 7.64 -19.74
N ASP A 502 15.62 8.49 -19.45
CA ASP A 502 16.54 9.00 -20.47
C ASP A 502 18.03 8.90 -20.13
N GLY A 503 18.45 8.17 -19.08
CA GLY A 503 19.86 7.87 -18.84
C GLY A 503 20.79 9.06 -18.55
N GLU A 504 20.25 10.27 -18.39
CA GLU A 504 21.00 11.46 -17.96
C GLU A 504 20.82 11.67 -16.45
N LYS A 505 21.92 11.90 -15.73
CA LYS A 505 21.89 12.24 -14.29
C LYS A 505 21.30 13.65 -14.12
N LEU A 506 19.98 13.73 -13.96
CA LEU A 506 19.25 14.99 -13.78
C LEU A 506 18.87 15.21 -12.32
N SER A 507 19.85 15.24 -11.41
CA SER A 507 19.71 15.92 -10.11
C SER A 507 21.06 16.03 -9.41
N LEU A 508 21.12 16.88 -8.38
CA LEU A 508 22.21 16.97 -7.42
C LEU A 508 22.43 15.57 -6.80
N ASP A 509 23.44 14.83 -7.27
CA ASP A 509 23.99 13.55 -6.76
C ASP A 509 23.07 12.52 -6.09
N LYS A 510 21.82 12.37 -6.56
CA LYS A 510 20.97 11.26 -6.15
C LYS A 510 21.42 9.99 -6.88
N TYR A 511 21.55 8.91 -6.11
CA TYR A 511 21.71 7.56 -6.65
C TYR A 511 20.48 6.74 -6.29
N PHE A 512 20.03 5.88 -7.21
CA PHE A 512 18.86 5.02 -7.00
C PHE A 512 19.24 3.56 -7.23
N ASP A 513 18.83 2.71 -6.30
CA ASP A 513 18.73 1.26 -6.51
C ASP A 513 17.26 0.87 -6.58
N THR A 514 16.98 -0.25 -7.27
CA THR A 514 15.68 -0.92 -7.23
C THR A 514 15.83 -2.25 -6.52
N VAL A 515 15.24 -2.36 -5.34
CA VAL A 515 15.47 -3.45 -4.40
C VAL A 515 14.22 -4.29 -4.23
N THR A 516 14.36 -5.61 -4.29
CA THR A 516 13.27 -6.55 -4.02
C THR A 516 12.84 -6.47 -2.55
N TYR A 517 11.54 -6.41 -2.29
CA TYR A 517 10.97 -6.41 -0.95
C TYR A 517 11.55 -7.52 -0.05
N ASN A 518 11.77 -7.21 1.23
CA ASN A 518 12.22 -8.16 2.27
C ASN A 518 13.61 -8.80 2.00
N THR A 519 14.36 -8.29 1.02
CA THR A 519 15.75 -8.67 0.76
C THR A 519 16.72 -7.64 1.35
N THR A 520 17.95 -8.06 1.59
CA THR A 520 19.09 -7.23 2.01
C THR A 520 19.88 -6.74 0.80
N GLN A 521 20.75 -5.74 0.99
CA GLN A 521 21.66 -5.27 -0.05
C GLN A 521 23.07 -5.80 0.20
N ASP A 522 23.75 -6.27 -0.86
CA ASP A 522 25.15 -6.72 -0.75
C ASP A 522 26.11 -5.54 -0.51
N GLN A 523 25.78 -4.38 -1.09
CA GLN A 523 26.52 -3.14 -0.93
C GLN A 523 25.59 -1.94 -0.99
N LEU A 524 25.94 -0.88 -0.26
CA LEU A 524 25.30 0.43 -0.36
C LEU A 524 26.22 1.39 -1.14
N ALA A 525 25.66 2.48 -1.66
CA ALA A 525 26.43 3.52 -2.32
C ALA A 525 27.57 4.03 -1.41
N LYS A 526 28.75 4.29 -1.99
CA LYS A 526 29.90 4.84 -1.27
C LYS A 526 30.11 6.29 -1.69
N MET A 527 30.36 7.15 -0.70
CA MET A 527 30.62 8.57 -0.91
C MET A 527 31.94 8.98 -0.27
N SER A 528 32.54 10.05 -0.78
CA SER A 528 33.74 10.68 -0.21
C SER A 528 33.57 12.19 -0.15
N ARG A 529 33.92 12.79 0.99
CA ARG A 529 33.91 14.23 1.23
C ARG A 529 35.24 14.60 1.91
N GLN A 530 35.96 15.59 1.38
CA GLN A 530 37.31 15.91 1.86
C GLN A 530 37.29 16.33 3.34
N GLY A 531 38.06 15.62 4.16
CA GLY A 531 38.22 15.94 5.59
C GLY A 531 37.05 15.57 6.50
N TYR A 532 36.05 14.87 5.97
CA TYR A 532 34.97 14.26 6.73
C TYR A 532 35.05 12.74 6.64
N THR A 533 34.62 12.06 7.70
CA THR A 533 34.35 10.63 7.72
C THR A 533 32.89 10.41 7.32
N PHE A 534 32.67 9.54 6.33
CA PHE A 534 31.34 9.05 5.98
C PHE A 534 30.91 8.03 7.04
N ASN A 535 29.91 8.37 7.85
CA ASN A 535 29.44 7.51 8.94
C ASN A 535 28.45 6.43 8.45
N GLY A 536 27.72 6.72 7.37
CA GLY A 536 26.72 5.80 6.82
C GLY A 536 25.51 6.50 6.23
N TRP A 537 24.50 5.71 5.93
CA TRP A 537 23.23 6.14 5.35
C TRP A 537 22.12 6.07 6.38
N PHE A 538 21.28 7.09 6.43
CA PHE A 538 20.25 7.21 7.47
C PHE A 538 18.87 7.52 6.88
N GLU A 539 17.81 7.03 7.51
CA GLU A 539 16.42 7.16 7.01
C GLU A 539 15.79 8.54 7.29
N SER A 540 16.52 9.47 7.90
CA SER A 540 16.05 10.83 8.16
C SER A 540 17.15 11.85 7.89
N GLU A 541 16.74 13.08 7.58
CA GLU A 541 17.61 14.17 7.16
C GLU A 541 17.42 15.38 8.05
N ASN A 542 18.51 15.94 8.56
CA ASN A 542 18.47 17.25 9.19
C ASN A 542 18.37 18.32 8.11
N THR A 543 17.18 18.90 7.94
CA THR A 543 16.90 19.85 6.86
C THR A 543 17.67 21.17 6.94
N LYS A 544 18.47 21.40 7.99
CA LYS A 544 19.31 22.60 8.15
C LYS A 544 20.68 22.46 7.52
N ASP A 545 21.25 21.26 7.55
CA ASP A 545 22.64 20.97 7.14
C ASP A 545 22.74 19.74 6.23
N GLY A 546 21.61 19.18 5.78
CA GLY A 546 21.55 18.02 4.89
C GLY A 546 22.05 16.71 5.51
N ASN A 547 22.45 16.71 6.79
CA ASN A 547 23.12 15.57 7.39
C ASN A 547 22.11 14.48 7.79
N GLY A 548 22.43 13.22 7.48
CA GLY A 548 21.62 12.08 7.88
C GLY A 548 21.55 11.88 9.39
N TYR A 549 20.39 11.51 9.93
CA TYR A 549 20.22 11.15 11.34
C TYR A 549 19.14 10.07 11.54
N GLY A 550 19.01 9.57 12.77
CA GLY A 550 17.98 8.60 13.13
C GLY A 550 18.44 7.16 12.88
N THR A 551 17.58 6.34 12.27
CA THR A 551 17.89 4.94 12.00
C THR A 551 18.88 4.82 10.85
N GLU A 552 20.02 4.18 11.11
CA GLU A 552 21.01 3.85 10.09
C GLU A 552 20.52 2.68 9.23
N PHE A 553 20.53 2.86 7.91
CA PHE A 553 20.25 1.81 6.94
C PHE A 553 21.55 1.08 6.57
N LYS A 554 21.58 -0.23 6.82
CA LYS A 554 22.74 -1.10 6.63
C LYS A 554 22.50 -2.09 5.50
N THR A 555 23.56 -2.73 5.04
CA THR A 555 23.45 -3.90 4.15
C THR A 555 22.58 -5.00 4.75
N THR A 556 22.56 -5.14 6.08
CA THR A 556 21.68 -6.08 6.80
C THR A 556 20.23 -5.62 6.96
N THR A 557 19.90 -4.38 6.62
CA THR A 557 18.53 -3.86 6.68
C THR A 557 17.73 -4.47 5.52
N LYS A 558 16.60 -5.11 5.85
CA LYS A 558 15.69 -5.63 4.83
C LYS A 558 14.86 -4.50 4.23
N MET A 559 14.69 -4.52 2.92
CA MET A 559 13.89 -3.52 2.23
C MET A 559 12.42 -3.57 2.69
N PRO A 560 11.84 -2.47 3.19
CA PRO A 560 10.44 -2.42 3.60
C PRO A 560 9.51 -2.38 2.38
N ALA A 561 8.19 -2.51 2.62
CA ALA A 561 7.17 -2.47 1.57
C ALA A 561 6.86 -1.02 1.10
N LYS A 562 7.89 -0.19 0.94
CA LYS A 562 7.81 1.21 0.51
C LYS A 562 9.16 1.64 -0.06
N ASP A 563 9.14 2.68 -0.89
CA ASP A 563 10.36 3.36 -1.31
C ASP A 563 11.05 4.00 -0.09
N VAL A 564 12.38 3.96 -0.05
CA VAL A 564 13.18 4.41 1.09
C VAL A 564 14.16 5.50 0.65
N PRO A 565 14.04 6.73 1.21
CA PRO A 565 15.04 7.75 1.08
C PRO A 565 16.12 7.60 2.15
N LEU A 566 17.39 7.62 1.75
CA LEU A 566 18.55 7.57 2.61
C LEU A 566 19.40 8.83 2.46
N TYR A 567 19.92 9.33 3.58
CA TYR A 567 20.69 10.57 3.65
C TYR A 567 22.07 10.29 4.22
N ALA A 568 23.11 10.83 3.58
CA ALA A 568 24.49 10.66 4.00
C ALA A 568 24.74 11.34 5.34
N GLN A 569 25.36 10.64 6.29
CA GLN A 569 25.85 11.26 7.51
C GLN A 569 27.36 11.43 7.48
N TRP A 570 27.81 12.63 7.86
CA TRP A 570 29.21 13.05 7.87
C TRP A 570 29.65 13.49 9.26
N SER A 571 30.85 13.06 9.68
CA SER A 571 31.57 13.57 10.85
C SER A 571 32.83 14.31 10.42
N LEU A 572 33.10 15.49 10.99
CA LEU A 572 34.35 16.18 10.75
C LEU A 572 35.52 15.38 11.36
N ASN A 573 36.61 15.21 10.61
CA ASN A 573 37.79 14.50 11.11
C ASN A 573 38.49 15.32 12.23
N ASN A 574 38.94 14.62 13.29
CA ASN A 574 39.79 15.20 14.32
C ASN A 574 41.23 14.73 14.13
N HIS A 575 42.17 15.66 14.12
CA HIS A 575 43.59 15.39 14.00
C HIS A 575 44.31 15.86 15.27
N THR A 576 45.09 14.99 15.90
CA THR A 576 45.94 15.41 17.02
C THR A 576 47.29 15.85 16.47
N ILE A 577 47.68 17.08 16.77
CA ILE A 577 48.99 17.61 16.41
C ILE A 577 49.90 17.53 17.63
N THR A 578 51.00 16.79 17.49
CA THR A 578 52.00 16.59 18.55
C THR A 578 53.31 17.26 18.16
N VAL A 579 53.81 18.13 19.03
CA VAL A 579 55.12 18.79 18.85
C VAL A 579 56.15 18.10 19.75
N ASN A 580 57.12 17.43 19.12
CA ASN A 580 58.18 16.69 19.80
C ASN A 580 59.54 17.36 19.62
N LEU A 581 60.36 17.34 20.67
CA LEU A 581 61.72 17.90 20.67
C LEU A 581 62.81 16.94 20.14
N ASN A 582 62.43 15.86 19.45
CA ASN A 582 63.36 14.77 19.07
C ASN A 582 64.17 14.23 20.25
N ALA A 583 63.48 13.83 21.32
CA ALA A 583 64.11 13.09 22.40
C ALA A 583 63.97 11.57 22.15
N ASP A 584 65.01 10.82 22.50
CA ASP A 584 65.13 9.40 22.19
C ASP A 584 64.13 8.52 22.97
N ASP A 585 64.14 7.20 22.71
CA ASP A 585 63.19 6.24 23.27
C ASP A 585 63.14 6.21 24.81
N GLN A 586 64.11 6.81 25.51
CA GLN A 586 64.16 6.87 26.97
C GLN A 586 63.69 8.21 27.58
N ASP A 587 63.56 9.28 26.80
CA ASP A 587 63.22 10.60 27.34
C ASP A 587 62.17 11.34 26.51
N LYS A 588 60.97 10.76 26.36
CA LYS A 588 59.86 11.30 25.54
C LYS A 588 59.26 12.61 26.12
N ALA A 589 59.98 13.72 26.03
CA ALA A 589 59.46 15.03 26.38
C ALA A 589 58.61 15.59 25.21
N SER A 590 57.30 15.35 25.25
CA SER A 590 56.32 16.10 24.44
C SER A 590 56.10 17.49 25.05
N ILE A 591 56.26 18.57 24.27
CA ILE A 591 55.99 19.94 24.78
C ILE A 591 54.49 20.21 24.83
N ALA A 592 53.76 19.82 23.79
CA ALA A 592 52.33 20.06 23.67
C ALA A 592 51.67 19.07 22.71
N SER A 593 50.42 18.75 23.00
CA SER A 593 49.50 18.06 22.11
C SER A 593 48.20 18.86 22.11
N PHE A 594 47.62 19.07 20.93
CA PHE A 594 46.31 19.70 20.82
C PHE A 594 45.49 19.01 19.73
N ASP A 595 44.20 18.90 20.00
CA ASP A 595 43.24 18.38 19.04
C ASP A 595 42.85 19.49 18.06
N TYR A 596 42.87 19.13 16.79
CA TYR A 596 42.59 19.99 15.66
C TYR A 596 41.45 19.37 14.86
N GLN A 597 40.24 19.86 15.10
CA GLN A 597 39.05 19.47 14.36
C GLN A 597 38.89 20.37 13.16
N LYS A 598 39.57 20.00 12.07
CA LYS A 598 39.52 20.75 10.84
C LYS A 598 39.81 19.82 9.65
N ALA A 599 38.92 19.78 8.67
CA ALA A 599 38.95 18.89 7.49
C ALA A 599 40.21 18.97 6.58
N SER A 600 41.08 19.99 6.72
CA SER A 600 42.42 20.05 6.10
C SER A 600 43.27 21.13 6.77
N LEU A 601 44.61 21.05 6.67
CA LEU A 601 45.55 22.03 7.23
C LEU A 601 45.88 23.22 6.29
N GLY A 602 45.70 23.10 4.97
CA GLY A 602 46.10 24.14 4.00
C GLY A 602 47.60 24.52 4.03
N ASP A 603 48.03 25.38 3.10
CA ASP A 603 49.42 25.85 2.99
C ASP A 603 49.81 26.93 4.04
N GLU A 604 48.86 27.37 4.87
CA GLU A 604 49.04 28.45 5.87
C GLU A 604 48.78 28.02 7.32
N ALA A 605 48.69 26.73 7.65
CA ALA A 605 48.71 26.30 9.06
C ALA A 605 50.10 26.51 9.67
N VAL A 606 50.44 27.77 9.98
CA VAL A 606 51.66 28.13 10.68
C VAL A 606 51.46 27.82 12.16
N ILE A 607 51.95 26.65 12.58
CA ILE A 607 52.19 26.39 14.00
C ILE A 607 53.39 27.26 14.39
N THR A 608 53.11 28.44 14.96
CA THR A 608 54.18 29.30 15.48
C THR A 608 54.58 28.77 16.85
N LEU A 609 55.72 28.08 16.91
CA LEU A 609 56.38 27.69 18.15
C LEU A 609 57.25 28.87 18.59
N THR A 610 56.77 29.68 19.54
CA THR A 610 57.55 30.78 20.13
C THR A 610 58.45 30.32 21.24
#